data_AF-E0VGI2-F1
#
_entry.id   AF-E0VGI2-F1
#
_cell.length_a   1.000
_cell.length_b   1.000
_cell.length_c   1.000
_cell.angle_alpha   90.00
_cell.angle_beta   90.00
_cell.angle_gamma   90.00
#
_symmetry.space_group_name_H-M   'P 1'
#
loop_
_entity.id
_entity.type
_entity.pdbx_description
1 polymer ?
#
loop_
_entity_poly.entity_id
_entity_poly.type
_entity_poly.pdbx_seq_one_letter_code
_entity_poly.pdbx_strand_id
1 'polypeptide(L)'
;MLCTEDRGIDHVSVSTPTGIRIASSNTIEALMEEDFRLIINDVCYYVKTPKQEKLSPEEIERLSDVKNLVHQLYEALNVEEHQIKKERELCTRLEELKLELEPMEEVKKKRTMNGKRQTNVLTWIGLGLMSVQFGILARLTWWEYSWDIMEPVTYFVTYGTAMAGYAYYVLTKQEYILPDVKDRQYLITMHKKAKKVGLDLEKYNKIKEQIYKIEHDLRRLRDPLQIHLPPSHMIDSSIKKSSNPFAKAFSIFKNKTKNVNNNNTTTTTTTTTTSSNSERKSS
;
A
#
# COMPACT_ATOMS: atom_id res chain seq x y z
N MET A 1 -11.41 -19.05 20.09
CA MET A 1 -10.54 -17.95 20.54
C MET A 1 -10.10 -18.12 21.99
N LEU A 2 -11.00 -18.27 22.96
CA LEU A 2 -10.58 -18.45 24.37
C LEU A 2 -9.70 -19.70 24.59
N CYS A 3 -10.10 -20.87 24.08
CA CYS A 3 -9.29 -22.10 24.16
C CYS A 3 -7.98 -22.07 23.36
N THR A 4 -7.82 -21.10 22.44
CA THR A 4 -6.60 -20.96 21.63
C THR A 4 -5.61 -19.95 22.24
N GLU A 5 -6.09 -19.07 23.11
CA GLU A 5 -5.30 -18.02 23.73
C GLU A 5 -4.60 -18.50 25.01
N ASP A 6 -5.25 -19.40 25.75
CA ASP A 6 -4.65 -20.06 26.92
C ASP A 6 -4.77 -21.59 26.79
N ARG A 7 -3.62 -22.27 26.88
CA ARG A 7 -3.52 -23.73 26.81
C ARG A 7 -3.96 -24.44 28.09
N GLY A 8 -4.20 -23.72 29.19
CA GLY A 8 -4.74 -24.26 30.43
C GLY A 8 -6.27 -24.35 30.49
N ILE A 9 -6.96 -23.97 29.40
CA ILE A 9 -8.42 -24.00 29.31
C ILE A 9 -8.86 -25.26 28.55
N ASP A 10 -9.42 -26.22 29.28
CA ASP A 10 -9.90 -27.50 28.74
C ASP A 10 -11.35 -27.43 28.27
N HIS A 11 -12.19 -26.64 28.95
CA HIS A 11 -13.61 -26.52 28.63
C HIS A 11 -14.13 -25.09 28.77
N VAL A 12 -14.86 -24.60 27.77
CA VAL A 12 -15.59 -23.33 27.84
C VAL A 12 -17.03 -23.56 27.40
N SER A 13 -17.98 -23.10 28.22
CA SER A 13 -19.39 -23.05 27.85
C SER A 13 -20.02 -21.72 28.26
N VAL A 14 -20.99 -21.29 27.46
CA VAL A 14 -21.76 -20.07 27.71
C VAL A 14 -23.19 -20.49 28.02
N SER A 15 -23.72 -19.98 29.12
CA SER A 15 -25.08 -20.30 29.58
C SER A 15 -25.83 -19.03 29.92
N THR A 16 -27.15 -19.03 29.70
CA THR A 16 -28.04 -17.96 30.15
C THR A 16 -28.05 -17.89 31.69
N PRO A 17 -28.57 -16.81 32.29
CA PRO A 17 -28.56 -16.66 33.74
C PRO A 17 -29.47 -17.70 34.44
N THR A 18 -30.33 -18.37 33.68
CA THR A 18 -31.19 -19.49 34.08
C THR A 18 -30.52 -20.86 34.00
N GLY A 19 -29.28 -20.95 33.49
CA GLY A 19 -28.51 -22.20 33.40
C GLY A 19 -28.72 -23.00 32.11
N ILE A 20 -29.43 -22.44 31.12
CA ILE A 20 -29.57 -23.06 29.79
C ILE A 20 -28.31 -22.79 28.98
N ARG A 21 -27.74 -23.84 28.35
CA ARG A 21 -26.55 -23.69 27.51
C ARG A 21 -26.91 -22.99 26.19
N ILE A 22 -26.15 -21.95 25.85
CA ILE A 22 -26.29 -21.23 24.59
C ILE A 22 -25.51 -21.98 23.49
N ALA A 23 -26.11 -22.08 22.30
CA ALA A 23 -25.49 -22.75 21.17
C ALA A 23 -24.23 -22.02 20.69
N SER A 24 -23.23 -22.77 20.23
CA SER A 24 -21.97 -22.22 19.70
C SER A 24 -22.13 -21.41 18.41
N SER A 25 -23.26 -21.57 17.71
CA SER A 25 -23.60 -20.83 16.49
C SER A 25 -24.36 -19.52 16.75
N ASN A 26 -24.65 -19.18 18.01
CA ASN A 26 -25.35 -17.95 18.31
C ASN A 26 -24.47 -16.74 17.98
N THR A 27 -25.08 -15.65 17.49
CA THR A 27 -24.33 -14.42 17.21
C THR A 27 -23.90 -13.77 18.52
N ILE A 28 -22.75 -13.10 18.49
CA ILE A 28 -22.24 -12.36 19.65
C ILE A 28 -23.19 -11.21 19.99
N GLU A 29 -23.84 -10.61 19.00
CA GLU A 29 -24.84 -9.56 19.20
C GLU A 29 -26.02 -10.07 20.04
N ALA A 30 -26.63 -11.20 19.68
CA ALA A 30 -27.73 -11.79 20.45
C ALA A 30 -27.29 -12.25 21.85
N LEU A 31 -26.04 -12.69 22.01
CA LEU A 31 -25.46 -13.01 23.31
C LEU A 31 -25.29 -11.76 24.20
N MET A 32 -25.02 -10.60 23.61
CA MET A 32 -24.83 -9.34 24.32
C MET A 32 -26.14 -8.61 24.69
N GLU A 33 -27.29 -9.11 24.24
CA GLU A 33 -28.60 -8.54 24.60
C GLU A 33 -28.99 -8.79 26.06
N GLU A 34 -28.56 -9.93 26.62
CA GLU A 34 -28.84 -10.35 28.00
C GLU A 34 -27.54 -10.61 28.78
N ASP A 35 -27.63 -10.61 30.10
CA ASP A 35 -26.52 -11.03 30.95
C ASP A 35 -26.31 -12.54 30.83
N PHE A 36 -25.06 -13.00 30.71
CA PHE A 36 -24.75 -14.42 30.55
C PHE A 36 -23.68 -14.91 31.52
N ARG A 37 -23.64 -16.23 31.71
CA ARG A 37 -22.61 -16.91 32.49
C ARG A 37 -21.60 -17.54 31.53
N LEU A 38 -20.33 -17.24 31.74
CA LEU A 38 -19.22 -17.86 31.07
C LEU A 38 -18.56 -18.86 32.03
N ILE A 39 -18.62 -20.13 31.68
CA ILE A 39 -18.04 -21.22 32.46
C ILE A 39 -16.71 -21.59 31.80
N ILE A 40 -15.60 -21.41 32.53
CA ILE A 40 -14.26 -21.76 32.09
C ILE A 40 -13.74 -22.82 33.07
N ASN A 41 -13.53 -24.04 32.57
CA ASN A 41 -13.26 -25.24 33.37
C ASN A 41 -14.32 -25.39 34.48
N ASP A 42 -13.93 -25.21 35.75
CA ASP A 42 -14.81 -25.30 36.91
C ASP A 42 -15.24 -23.93 37.47
N VAL A 43 -14.82 -22.83 36.85
CA VAL A 43 -15.09 -21.46 37.33
C VAL A 43 -16.20 -20.81 36.52
N CYS A 44 -17.23 -20.33 37.21
CA CYS A 44 -18.36 -19.61 36.63
C CYS A 44 -18.18 -18.10 36.76
N TYR A 45 -18.07 -17.41 35.64
CA TYR A 45 -18.04 -15.95 35.55
C TYR A 45 -19.40 -15.41 35.14
N TYR A 46 -19.94 -14.48 35.92
CA TYR A 46 -21.16 -13.78 35.54
C TYR A 46 -20.80 -12.48 34.82
N VAL A 47 -21.14 -12.40 33.52
CA VAL A 47 -20.81 -11.26 32.67
C VAL A 47 -22.05 -10.38 32.53
N LYS A 48 -21.94 -9.15 33.04
CA LYS A 48 -22.97 -8.12 32.83
C LYS A 48 -22.74 -7.44 31.50
N THR A 49 -23.71 -7.51 30.62
CA THR A 49 -23.59 -6.90 29.28
C THR A 49 -23.99 -5.43 29.35
N PRO A 50 -23.23 -4.53 28.69
CA PRO A 50 -23.62 -3.13 28.60
C PRO A 50 -24.88 -3.02 27.75
N LYS A 51 -25.87 -2.25 28.22
CA LYS A 51 -27.08 -1.98 27.43
C LYS A 51 -26.69 -1.29 26.15
N GLN A 52 -26.83 -1.97 25.02
CA GLN A 52 -26.65 -1.35 23.72
C GLN A 52 -27.74 -0.29 23.56
N GLU A 53 -27.32 0.90 23.15
CA GLU A 53 -28.21 2.02 22.84
C GLU A 53 -28.99 1.63 21.59
N LYS A 54 -30.20 1.07 21.78
CA LYS A 54 -31.07 0.70 20.68
C LYS A 54 -31.50 2.00 20.00
N LEU A 55 -31.15 2.15 18.72
CA LEU A 55 -31.72 3.18 17.87
C LEU A 55 -33.25 3.15 17.99
N SER A 56 -33.88 4.31 18.02
CA SER A 56 -35.34 4.40 18.09
C SER A 56 -35.95 3.62 16.91
N PRO A 57 -37.09 2.91 17.07
CA PRO A 57 -37.75 2.23 15.96
C PRO A 57 -38.00 3.17 14.77
N GLU A 58 -38.25 4.46 15.03
CA GLU A 58 -38.38 5.49 13.99
C GLU A 58 -37.05 5.78 13.24
N GLU A 59 -35.92 5.70 13.92
CA GLU A 59 -34.59 5.89 13.33
C GLU A 59 -34.20 4.67 12.47
N ILE A 60 -34.56 3.47 12.92
CA ILE A 60 -34.37 2.22 12.17
C ILE A 60 -35.20 2.25 10.89
N GLU A 61 -36.46 2.70 10.95
CA GLU A 61 -37.35 2.81 9.79
C GLU A 61 -36.80 3.80 8.77
N ARG A 62 -36.40 5.01 9.21
CA ARG A 62 -35.76 5.99 8.32
C ARG A 62 -34.47 5.47 7.68
N LEU A 63 -33.65 4.75 8.43
CA LEU A 63 -32.41 4.16 7.90
C LEU A 63 -32.71 3.05 6.88
N SER A 64 -33.75 2.26 7.13
CA SER A 64 -34.25 1.23 6.22
C SER A 64 -34.74 1.83 4.91
N ASP A 65 -35.50 2.93 4.96
CA ASP A 65 -35.98 3.64 3.77
C ASP A 65 -34.82 4.21 2.94
N VAL A 66 -33.83 4.82 3.58
CA VAL A 66 -32.62 5.30 2.89
C VAL A 66 -31.86 4.14 2.26
N LYS A 67 -31.73 3.02 2.96
CA LYS A 67 -31.08 1.81 2.43
C LYS A 67 -31.83 1.27 1.22
N ASN A 68 -33.17 1.21 1.27
CA ASN A 68 -34.01 0.74 0.17
C ASN A 68 -33.92 1.66 -1.05
N LEU A 69 -33.91 2.99 -0.85
CA LEU A 69 -33.70 3.95 -1.93
C LEU A 69 -32.33 3.81 -2.59
N VAL A 70 -31.28 3.59 -1.79
CA VAL A 70 -29.92 3.33 -2.30
C VAL A 70 -29.87 2.02 -3.08
N HIS A 71 -30.51 0.96 -2.59
CA HIS A 71 -30.61 -0.31 -3.32
C HIS A 71 -31.38 -0.16 -4.63
N GLN A 72 -32.52 0.53 -4.63
CA GLN A 72 -33.30 0.77 -5.83
C GLN A 72 -32.52 1.59 -6.87
N LEU A 73 -31.74 2.58 -6.41
CA LEU A 73 -30.84 3.33 -7.28
C LEU A 73 -29.70 2.45 -7.80
N TYR A 74 -29.12 1.57 -6.97
CA TYR A 74 -28.06 0.64 -7.36
C TYR A 74 -28.52 -0.37 -8.42
N GLU A 75 -29.75 -0.87 -8.28
CA GLU A 75 -30.42 -1.73 -9.27
C GLU A 75 -30.74 -0.96 -10.55
N ALA A 76 -31.30 0.25 -10.45
CA ALA A 76 -31.61 1.07 -11.60
C ALA A 76 -30.36 1.52 -12.38
N LEU A 77 -29.22 1.71 -11.70
CA LEU A 77 -27.95 2.04 -12.33
C LEU A 77 -27.20 0.82 -12.88
N ASN A 78 -27.70 -0.40 -12.66
CA ASN A 78 -27.09 -1.68 -13.05
C ASN A 78 -25.56 -1.70 -12.80
N VAL A 79 -25.16 -1.35 -11.58
CA VAL A 79 -23.75 -1.09 -11.23
C VAL A 79 -22.85 -2.28 -11.56
N GLU A 80 -23.35 -3.51 -11.42
CA GLU A 80 -22.62 -4.74 -11.77
C GLU A 80 -22.31 -4.84 -13.26
N GLU A 81 -23.30 -4.58 -14.12
CA GLU A 81 -23.09 -4.58 -15.57
C GLU A 81 -22.13 -3.46 -16.01
N HIS A 82 -22.25 -2.29 -15.38
CA HIS A 82 -21.31 -1.20 -15.59
C HIS A 82 -19.88 -1.54 -15.14
N GLN A 83 -19.71 -2.25 -14.02
CA GLN A 83 -18.41 -2.72 -13.54
C GLN A 83 -17.77 -3.71 -14.53
N ILE A 84 -18.54 -4.70 -14.99
CA ILE A 84 -18.07 -5.70 -15.98
C ILE A 84 -17.69 -5.01 -17.29
N LYS A 85 -18.51 -4.07 -17.77
CA LYS A 85 -18.23 -3.31 -18.98
C LYS A 85 -16.94 -2.49 -18.85
N LYS A 86 -16.74 -1.84 -17.71
CA LYS A 86 -15.54 -1.06 -17.42
C LYS A 86 -14.29 -1.93 -17.30
N GLU A 87 -14.39 -3.10 -16.67
CA GLU A 87 -13.29 -4.07 -16.62
C GLU A 87 -12.90 -4.53 -18.03
N ARG A 88 -13.88 -4.87 -18.88
CA ARG A 88 -13.64 -5.23 -20.28
C ARG A 88 -12.95 -4.12 -21.05
N GLU A 89 -13.43 -2.88 -20.93
CA GLU A 89 -12.81 -1.72 -21.58
C GLU A 89 -11.35 -1.51 -21.13
N LEU A 90 -11.08 -1.63 -19.82
CA LEU A 90 -9.73 -1.53 -19.27
C LEU A 90 -8.82 -2.65 -19.77
N CYS A 91 -9.32 -3.89 -19.84
CA CYS A 91 -8.59 -5.03 -20.41
C CYS A 91 -8.25 -4.82 -21.89
N THR A 92 -9.22 -4.39 -22.71
CA THR A 92 -8.97 -4.10 -24.14
C THR A 92 -7.93 -3.01 -24.32
N ARG A 93 -8.02 -1.92 -23.54
CA ARG A 93 -7.04 -0.83 -23.59
C ARG A 93 -5.65 -1.26 -23.14
N LEU A 94 -5.57 -2.15 -22.15
CA LEU A 94 -4.31 -2.74 -21.70
C LEU A 94 -3.67 -3.59 -22.78
N GLU A 95 -4.46 -4.41 -23.48
CA GLU A 95 -3.97 -5.24 -24.60
C GLU A 95 -3.43 -4.37 -25.74
N GLU A 96 -4.16 -3.31 -26.13
CA GLU A 96 -3.72 -2.35 -27.15
C GLU A 96 -2.39 -1.68 -26.78
N LEU A 97 -2.27 -1.20 -25.54
CA LEU A 97 -1.03 -0.59 -25.03
C LEU A 97 0.14 -1.58 -24.97
N LYS A 98 -0.12 -2.85 -24.62
CA LYS A 98 0.91 -3.90 -24.60
C LYS A 98 1.39 -4.23 -26.01
N LEU A 99 0.50 -4.26 -26.99
CA LEU A 99 0.83 -4.46 -28.41
C LEU A 99 1.69 -3.30 -28.93
N GLU A 100 1.36 -2.05 -28.59
CA GLU A 100 2.19 -0.89 -28.96
C GLU A 100 3.58 -0.93 -28.27
N LEU A 101 3.68 -1.51 -27.08
CA LEU A 101 4.93 -1.62 -26.32
C LEU A 101 5.88 -2.70 -26.87
N GLU A 102 5.33 -3.79 -27.42
CA GLU A 102 6.07 -4.95 -27.93
C GLU A 102 7.23 -4.59 -28.90
N PRO A 103 7.03 -3.81 -29.99
CA PRO A 103 8.11 -3.47 -30.91
C PRO A 103 9.23 -2.65 -30.24
N MET A 104 8.88 -1.83 -29.24
CA MET A 104 9.88 -1.06 -28.49
C MET A 104 10.70 -1.94 -27.55
N GLU A 105 10.09 -2.95 -26.94
CA GLU A 105 10.78 -3.93 -26.10
C GLU A 105 11.69 -4.85 -26.90
N GLU A 106 11.28 -5.29 -28.09
CA GLU A 106 12.11 -6.09 -28.98
C GLU A 106 13.41 -5.37 -29.37
N VAL A 107 13.31 -4.08 -29.75
CA VAL A 107 14.48 -3.26 -30.09
C VAL A 107 15.42 -3.12 -28.87
N LYS A 108 14.85 -2.93 -27.68
CA LYS A 108 15.63 -2.86 -26.43
C LYS A 108 16.32 -4.20 -26.13
N LYS A 109 15.60 -5.32 -26.23
CA LYS A 109 16.09 -6.68 -25.97
C LYS A 109 17.20 -7.08 -26.95
N LYS A 110 17.03 -6.79 -28.24
CA LYS A 110 18.05 -7.04 -29.26
C LYS A 110 19.35 -6.29 -28.95
N ARG A 111 19.27 -5.03 -28.48
CA ARG A 111 20.47 -4.27 -28.10
C ARG A 111 21.11 -4.71 -26.79
N THR A 112 20.34 -5.08 -25.77
CA THR A 112 20.93 -5.62 -24.53
C THR A 112 21.63 -6.94 -24.80
N MET A 113 21.05 -7.79 -25.65
CA MET A 113 21.66 -9.04 -26.09
C MET A 113 22.95 -8.82 -26.91
N ASN A 114 22.94 -7.87 -27.85
CA ASN A 114 24.15 -7.51 -28.60
C ASN A 114 25.25 -6.95 -27.70
N GLY A 115 24.88 -6.14 -26.70
CA GLY A 115 25.81 -5.64 -25.69
C GLY A 115 26.48 -6.76 -24.91
N LYS A 116 25.70 -7.73 -24.40
CA LYS A 116 26.23 -8.91 -23.68
C LYS A 116 27.18 -9.76 -24.54
N ARG A 117 26.86 -9.93 -25.83
CA ARG A 117 27.72 -10.65 -26.77
C ARG A 117 29.06 -9.94 -26.96
N GLN A 118 29.06 -8.61 -27.10
CA GLN A 118 30.28 -7.83 -27.24
C GLN A 118 31.19 -7.95 -26.01
N THR A 119 30.62 -7.90 -24.80
CA THR A 119 31.41 -8.11 -23.58
C THR A 119 32.04 -9.50 -23.53
N ASN A 120 31.28 -10.55 -23.87
CA ASN A 120 31.83 -11.91 -23.89
C ASN A 120 32.94 -12.05 -24.94
N VAL A 121 32.73 -11.57 -26.18
CA VAL A 121 33.74 -11.63 -27.25
C VAL A 121 35.01 -10.92 -26.81
N LEU A 122 34.89 -9.75 -26.20
CA LEU A 122 36.01 -9.00 -25.67
C LEU A 122 36.75 -9.79 -24.57
N THR A 123 36.04 -10.43 -23.64
CA THR A 123 36.67 -11.29 -22.62
C THR A 123 37.47 -12.43 -23.26
N TRP A 124 36.94 -13.06 -24.32
CA TRP A 124 37.64 -14.09 -25.09
C TRP A 124 38.87 -13.54 -25.83
N ILE A 125 38.78 -12.34 -26.40
CA ILE A 125 39.91 -11.67 -27.05
C ILE A 125 41.01 -11.35 -26.02
N GLY A 126 40.64 -10.84 -24.84
CA GLY A 126 41.58 -10.57 -23.76
C GLY A 126 42.31 -11.84 -23.30
N LEU A 127 41.59 -12.95 -23.17
CA LEU A 127 42.18 -14.25 -22.84
C LEU A 127 43.14 -14.75 -23.94
N GLY A 128 42.76 -14.60 -25.22
CA GLY A 128 43.62 -14.94 -26.35
C GLY A 128 44.90 -14.11 -26.39
N LEU A 129 44.81 -12.80 -26.16
CA LEU A 129 45.97 -11.89 -26.14
C LEU A 129 46.97 -12.29 -25.03
N MET A 130 46.46 -12.61 -23.83
CA MET A 130 47.29 -13.07 -22.70
C MET A 130 47.99 -14.40 -23.01
N SER A 131 47.30 -15.32 -23.69
CA SER A 131 47.88 -16.60 -24.12
C SER A 131 48.99 -16.41 -25.16
N VAL A 132 48.78 -15.54 -26.15
CA VAL A 132 49.79 -15.21 -27.16
C VAL A 132 50.99 -14.51 -26.54
N GLN A 133 50.77 -13.56 -25.62
CA GLN A 133 51.83 -12.89 -24.86
C GLN A 133 52.71 -13.91 -24.13
N PHE A 134 52.10 -14.90 -23.47
CA PHE A 134 52.83 -15.96 -22.77
C PHE A 134 53.59 -16.87 -23.74
N GLY A 135 52.98 -17.27 -24.86
CA GLY A 135 53.60 -18.15 -25.86
C GLY A 135 54.81 -17.53 -26.57
N ILE A 136 54.75 -16.23 -26.91
CA ILE A 136 55.88 -15.50 -27.52
C ILE A 136 57.04 -15.45 -26.53
N LEU A 137 56.79 -15.09 -25.27
CA LEU A 137 57.84 -15.07 -24.25
C LEU A 137 58.45 -16.46 -24.06
N ALA A 138 57.64 -17.51 -23.94
CA ALA A 138 58.11 -18.88 -23.81
C ALA A 138 58.99 -19.33 -24.99
N ARG A 139 58.61 -18.95 -26.22
CA ARG A 139 59.36 -19.30 -27.43
C ARG A 139 60.69 -18.53 -27.53
N LEU A 140 60.72 -17.26 -27.15
CA LEU A 140 61.95 -16.46 -27.10
C LEU A 140 62.92 -16.96 -26.01
N THR A 141 62.40 -17.35 -24.84
CA THR A 141 63.22 -17.83 -23.71
C THR A 141 63.88 -19.18 -23.92
N TRP A 142 63.40 -20.01 -24.86
CA TRP A 142 63.91 -21.38 -25.05
C TRP A 142 64.76 -21.59 -26.30
N TRP A 143 64.70 -20.71 -27.29
CA TRP A 143 65.34 -20.94 -28.58
C TRP A 143 66.30 -19.84 -29.02
N GLU A 144 66.03 -18.58 -28.70
CA GLU A 144 66.77 -17.45 -29.28
C GLU A 144 67.62 -16.67 -28.26
N TYR A 145 67.23 -16.58 -26.98
CA TYR A 145 67.96 -15.78 -25.99
C TYR A 145 68.04 -16.45 -24.61
N SER A 146 69.21 -16.39 -23.98
CA SER A 146 69.40 -16.77 -22.58
C SER A 146 68.58 -15.87 -21.66
N TRP A 147 68.12 -16.42 -20.54
CA TRP A 147 67.21 -15.79 -19.57
C TRP A 147 67.65 -14.39 -19.11
N ASP A 148 68.96 -14.12 -19.07
CA ASP A 148 69.59 -12.85 -18.68
C ASP A 148 69.16 -11.64 -19.53
N ILE A 149 68.88 -11.83 -20.82
CA ILE A 149 68.41 -10.75 -21.71
C ILE A 149 66.89 -10.53 -21.64
N MET A 150 66.14 -11.53 -21.15
CA MET A 150 64.68 -11.51 -21.10
C MET A 150 64.12 -10.89 -19.81
N GLU A 151 64.94 -10.75 -18.77
CA GLU A 151 64.57 -10.12 -17.49
C GLU A 151 64.00 -8.70 -17.65
N PRO A 152 64.66 -7.75 -18.34
CA PRO A 152 64.09 -6.42 -18.52
C PRO A 152 62.88 -6.42 -19.48
N VAL A 153 62.88 -7.27 -20.50
CA VAL A 153 61.83 -7.32 -21.53
C VAL A 153 60.50 -7.80 -20.93
N THR A 154 60.54 -8.85 -20.11
CA THR A 154 59.35 -9.40 -19.44
C THR A 154 58.76 -8.41 -18.44
N TYR A 155 59.60 -7.63 -17.76
CA TYR A 155 59.17 -6.56 -16.85
C TYR A 155 58.38 -5.47 -17.59
N PHE A 156 58.93 -4.93 -18.69
CA PHE A 156 58.25 -3.91 -19.48
C PHE A 156 56.96 -4.41 -20.12
N VAL A 157 56.94 -5.65 -20.62
CA VAL A 157 55.74 -6.25 -21.21
C VAL A 157 54.64 -6.45 -20.16
N THR A 158 55.00 -6.97 -18.98
CA THR A 158 54.03 -7.17 -17.88
C THR A 158 53.45 -5.83 -17.40
N TYR A 159 54.31 -4.83 -17.20
CA TYR A 159 53.88 -3.50 -16.79
C TYR A 159 53.04 -2.80 -17.87
N GLY A 160 53.41 -2.93 -19.14
CA GLY A 160 52.65 -2.41 -20.28
C GLY A 160 51.27 -3.06 -20.42
N THR A 161 51.17 -4.38 -20.29
CA THR A 161 49.89 -5.10 -20.32
C THR A 161 49.01 -4.72 -19.13
N ALA A 162 49.58 -4.59 -17.92
CA ALA A 162 48.84 -4.13 -16.74
C ALA A 162 48.33 -2.69 -16.91
N MET A 163 49.16 -1.79 -17.43
CA MET A 163 48.78 -0.40 -17.71
C MET A 163 47.71 -0.30 -18.80
N ALA A 164 47.82 -1.10 -19.87
CA ALA A 164 46.80 -1.19 -20.92
C ALA A 164 45.47 -1.75 -20.40
N GLY A 165 45.51 -2.78 -19.54
CA GLY A 165 44.34 -3.31 -18.85
C GLY A 165 43.66 -2.27 -17.97
N TYR A 166 44.44 -1.48 -17.22
CA TYR A 166 43.93 -0.39 -16.40
C TYR A 166 43.36 0.77 -17.24
N ALA A 167 44.04 1.17 -18.32
CA ALA A 167 43.55 2.19 -19.24
C ALA A 167 42.26 1.74 -19.94
N TYR A 168 42.20 0.48 -20.36
CA TYR A 168 41.00 -0.14 -20.92
C TYR A 168 39.85 -0.14 -19.91
N TYR A 169 40.13 -0.46 -18.65
CA TYR A 169 39.17 -0.42 -17.56
C TYR A 169 38.61 0.99 -17.33
N VAL A 170 39.49 2.00 -17.25
CA VAL A 170 39.10 3.41 -17.10
C VAL A 170 38.26 3.90 -18.29
N LEU A 171 38.62 3.50 -19.51
CA LEU A 171 37.93 3.90 -20.73
C LEU A 171 36.57 3.21 -20.89
N THR A 172 36.50 1.92 -20.59
CA THR A 172 35.30 1.09 -20.79
C THR A 172 34.32 1.22 -19.62
N LYS A 173 34.78 1.70 -18.45
CA LYS A 173 33.98 1.86 -17.21
C LYS A 173 33.20 0.59 -16.84
N GLN A 174 33.77 -0.57 -17.11
CA GLN A 174 33.16 -1.85 -16.79
C GLN A 174 33.53 -2.23 -15.33
N GLU A 175 32.87 -1.55 -14.39
CA GLU A 175 32.66 -1.78 -12.95
C GLU A 175 33.85 -1.71 -11.94
N TYR A 176 33.90 -0.62 -11.16
CA TYR A 176 34.03 -0.67 -9.69
C TYR A 176 32.75 -0.02 -9.14
N ILE A 177 32.20 -0.65 -8.12
CA ILE A 177 30.81 -0.53 -7.65
C ILE A 177 30.49 0.84 -7.04
N LEU A 178 29.43 1.49 -7.55
CA LEU A 178 28.47 2.23 -6.74
C LEU A 178 27.09 2.14 -7.44
N PRO A 179 26.08 1.50 -6.84
CA PRO A 179 24.79 1.24 -7.50
C PRO A 179 24.10 2.54 -7.96
N ASP A 180 24.15 3.60 -7.15
CA ASP A 180 23.52 4.89 -7.48
C ASP A 180 24.16 5.62 -8.68
N VAL A 181 25.48 5.56 -8.82
CA VAL A 181 26.18 6.25 -9.93
C VAL A 181 26.03 5.45 -11.23
N LYS A 182 25.96 4.13 -11.14
CA LYS A 182 25.66 3.24 -12.27
C LYS A 182 24.28 3.53 -12.83
N ASP A 183 23.27 3.67 -11.98
CA ASP A 183 21.90 3.95 -12.42
C ASP A 183 21.79 5.30 -13.11
N ARG A 184 22.45 6.33 -12.58
CA ARG A 184 22.52 7.65 -13.20
C ARG A 184 23.22 7.63 -14.56
N GLN A 185 24.39 7.01 -14.64
CA GLN A 185 25.15 6.94 -15.89
C GLN A 185 24.46 6.06 -16.94
N TYR A 186 23.82 4.98 -16.50
CA TYR A 186 22.98 4.12 -17.32
C TYR A 186 21.80 4.91 -17.89
N LEU A 187 21.10 5.70 -17.07
CA LEU A 187 19.98 6.52 -17.49
C LEU A 187 20.41 7.56 -18.55
N ILE A 188 21.50 8.29 -18.30
CA ILE A 188 22.05 9.27 -19.27
C ILE A 188 22.45 8.59 -20.58
N THR A 189 23.10 7.43 -20.49
CA THR A 189 23.55 6.67 -21.67
C THR A 189 22.36 6.09 -22.44
N MET A 190 21.33 5.63 -21.75
CA MET A 190 20.09 5.14 -22.35
C MET A 190 19.34 6.27 -23.06
N HIS A 191 19.18 7.45 -22.43
CA HIS A 191 18.58 8.61 -23.08
C HIS A 191 19.36 9.05 -24.33
N LYS A 192 20.69 9.10 -24.26
CA LYS A 192 21.54 9.41 -25.44
C LYS A 192 21.42 8.35 -26.54
N LYS A 193 21.40 7.07 -26.18
CA LYS A 193 21.27 5.94 -27.13
C LYS A 193 19.86 5.83 -27.72
N ALA A 194 18.83 6.23 -26.98
CA ALA A 194 17.44 6.28 -27.43
C ALA A 194 17.23 7.43 -28.43
N LYS A 195 17.77 8.62 -28.12
CA LYS A 195 17.78 9.77 -29.03
C LYS A 195 18.44 9.47 -30.38
N LYS A 196 19.50 8.66 -30.39
CA LYS A 196 20.18 8.21 -31.62
C LYS A 196 19.37 7.22 -32.47
N VAL A 197 18.39 6.53 -31.89
CA VAL A 197 17.60 5.48 -32.57
C VAL A 197 16.21 6.00 -32.93
N GLY A 198 15.86 7.25 -32.58
CA GLY A 198 14.52 7.80 -32.79
C GLY A 198 13.45 7.12 -31.94
N LEU A 199 13.86 6.29 -30.97
CA LEU A 199 12.94 5.63 -30.06
C LEU A 199 12.58 6.66 -28.99
N ASP A 200 11.36 7.19 -29.08
CA ASP A 200 10.85 8.18 -28.15
C ASP A 200 10.68 7.53 -26.77
N LEU A 201 11.71 7.69 -25.94
CA LEU A 201 11.76 7.17 -24.59
C LEU A 201 10.66 7.78 -23.71
N GLU A 202 10.22 8.99 -24.04
CA GLU A 202 9.12 9.67 -23.35
C GLU A 202 7.79 8.99 -23.68
N LYS A 203 7.55 8.67 -24.96
CA LYS A 203 6.39 7.87 -25.37
C LYS A 203 6.40 6.47 -24.74
N TYR A 204 7.55 5.79 -24.72
CA TYR A 204 7.70 4.48 -24.06
C TYR A 204 7.37 4.56 -22.57
N ASN A 205 7.91 5.56 -21.86
CA ASN A 205 7.64 5.74 -20.43
C ASN A 205 6.16 6.09 -20.17
N LYS A 206 5.54 6.92 -21.01
CA LYS A 206 4.11 7.25 -20.93
C LYS A 206 3.24 6.01 -21.11
N ILE A 207 3.49 5.19 -22.12
CA ILE A 207 2.77 3.93 -22.36
C ILE A 207 2.95 2.99 -21.15
N LYS A 208 4.18 2.86 -20.64
CA LYS A 208 4.45 2.01 -19.47
C LYS A 208 3.76 2.51 -18.20
N GLU A 209 3.69 3.82 -18.00
CA GLU A 209 2.96 4.43 -16.89
C GLU A 209 1.44 4.22 -17.04
N GLN A 210 0.91 4.32 -18.26
CA GLN A 210 -0.50 4.03 -18.54
C GLN A 210 -0.85 2.56 -18.28
N ILE A 211 0.00 1.63 -18.72
CA ILE A 211 -0.16 0.19 -18.43
C ILE A 211 -0.16 -0.04 -16.92
N TYR A 212 0.80 0.56 -16.19
CA TYR A 212 0.86 0.42 -14.74
C TYR A 212 -0.41 0.93 -14.05
N LYS A 213 -0.93 2.09 -14.47
CA LYS A 213 -2.19 2.65 -13.94
C LYS A 213 -3.37 1.71 -14.22
N ILE A 214 -3.51 1.23 -15.45
CA ILE A 214 -4.61 0.34 -15.83
C ILE A 214 -4.51 -1.02 -15.11
N GLU A 215 -3.32 -1.60 -14.98
CA GLU A 215 -3.10 -2.84 -14.21
C GLU A 215 -3.40 -2.66 -12.73
N HIS A 216 -3.05 -1.49 -12.17
CA HIS A 216 -3.39 -1.15 -10.80
C HIS A 216 -4.91 -1.02 -10.61
N ASP A 217 -5.59 -0.32 -11.52
CA ASP A 217 -7.04 -0.17 -11.51
C ASP A 217 -7.75 -1.52 -11.67
N LEU A 218 -7.32 -2.37 -12.61
CA LEU A 218 -7.85 -3.73 -12.78
C LEU A 218 -7.63 -4.60 -11.52
N ARG A 219 -6.44 -4.53 -10.91
CA ARG A 219 -6.16 -5.26 -9.67
C ARG A 219 -7.12 -4.86 -8.56
N ARG A 220 -7.42 -3.56 -8.48
CA ARG A 220 -8.36 -3.02 -7.51
C ARG A 220 -9.79 -3.45 -7.80
N LEU A 221 -10.24 -3.39 -9.06
CA LEU A 221 -11.59 -3.85 -9.44
C LEU A 221 -11.80 -5.35 -9.16
N ARG A 222 -10.75 -6.17 -9.30
CA ARG A 222 -10.80 -7.62 -9.07
C ARG A 222 -10.69 -8.04 -7.58
N ASP A 223 -10.46 -7.11 -6.67
CA ASP A 223 -10.33 -7.42 -5.25
C ASP A 223 -11.73 -7.71 -4.64
N PRO A 224 -12.03 -8.95 -4.22
CA PRO A 224 -13.36 -9.36 -3.75
C PRO A 224 -13.84 -8.55 -2.54
N LEU A 225 -12.91 -7.98 -1.78
CA LEU A 225 -13.22 -7.12 -0.62
C LEU A 225 -13.60 -5.69 -1.01
N GLN A 226 -13.37 -5.29 -2.26
CA GLN A 226 -13.60 -3.91 -2.75
C GLN A 226 -14.66 -3.80 -3.85
N ILE A 227 -15.24 -4.91 -4.31
CA ILE A 227 -16.22 -4.96 -5.42
C ILE A 227 -17.39 -3.96 -5.24
N HIS A 228 -17.81 -3.72 -4.00
CA HIS A 228 -18.92 -2.78 -3.70
C HIS A 228 -18.48 -1.46 -3.06
N LEU A 229 -17.17 -1.23 -2.88
CA LEU A 229 -16.67 -0.02 -2.24
C LEU A 229 -16.30 1.05 -3.29
N PRO A 230 -16.64 2.33 -3.04
CA PRO A 230 -16.21 3.41 -3.91
C PRO A 230 -14.68 3.49 -3.96
N PRO A 231 -14.10 4.00 -5.06
CA PRO A 231 -12.65 4.12 -5.19
C PRO A 231 -12.04 4.95 -4.04
N SER A 232 -11.00 4.45 -3.37
CA SER A 232 -10.27 5.11 -2.25
C SER A 232 -9.85 6.55 -2.54
N HIS A 233 -9.61 6.92 -3.80
CA HIS A 233 -9.29 8.32 -4.13
C HIS A 233 -10.50 9.26 -3.93
N MET A 234 -11.73 8.73 -3.99
CA MET A 234 -12.96 9.44 -3.61
C MET A 234 -13.11 9.54 -2.09
N ILE A 235 -12.60 8.55 -1.34
CA ILE A 235 -12.59 8.58 0.13
C ILE A 235 -11.63 9.67 0.61
N ASP A 236 -10.44 9.78 0.03
CA ASP A 236 -9.43 10.77 0.47
C ASP A 236 -9.86 12.23 0.13
N SER A 237 -10.50 12.43 -1.02
CA SER A 237 -11.05 13.74 -1.41
C SER A 237 -12.34 14.12 -0.68
N SER A 238 -13.18 13.15 -0.30
CA SER A 238 -14.36 13.39 0.54
C SER A 238 -14.02 13.57 2.02
N ILE A 239 -13.01 12.87 2.55
CA ILE A 239 -12.49 13.08 3.92
C ILE A 239 -11.83 14.47 4.04
N LYS A 240 -11.11 14.94 3.01
CA LYS A 240 -10.56 16.31 3.01
C LYS A 240 -11.62 17.41 2.93
N LYS A 241 -12.77 17.16 2.27
CA LYS A 241 -13.89 18.12 2.20
C LYS A 241 -14.85 18.02 3.39
N SER A 242 -14.97 16.85 4.00
CA SER A 242 -15.77 16.60 5.19
C SER A 242 -14.98 17.01 6.43
N SER A 243 -14.87 18.31 6.65
CA SER A 243 -14.83 18.81 8.04
C SER A 243 -16.17 18.45 8.68
N ASN A 244 -16.25 17.22 9.18
CA ASN A 244 -17.31 16.59 9.96
C ASN A 244 -18.62 17.41 10.07
N PRO A 245 -19.57 17.27 9.12
CA PRO A 245 -20.90 17.85 9.28
C PRO A 245 -21.58 17.34 10.55
N PHE A 246 -21.27 16.11 10.98
CA PHE A 246 -21.69 15.55 12.26
C PHE A 246 -21.07 16.27 13.47
N ALA A 247 -19.78 16.62 13.47
CA ALA A 247 -19.18 17.37 14.57
C ALA A 247 -19.78 18.79 14.69
N LYS A 248 -20.12 19.40 13.56
CA LYS A 248 -20.82 20.69 13.51
C LYS A 248 -22.25 20.56 14.06
N ALA A 249 -22.98 19.51 13.68
CA ALA A 249 -24.31 19.22 14.21
C ALA A 249 -24.31 18.93 15.72
N PHE A 250 -23.34 18.14 16.22
CA PHE A 250 -23.15 17.88 17.64
C PHE A 250 -22.79 19.15 18.43
N SER A 251 -21.99 20.06 17.85
CA SER A 251 -21.68 21.35 18.50
C SER A 251 -22.90 22.27 18.59
N ILE A 252 -23.77 22.28 17.56
CA ILE A 252 -25.01 23.05 17.54
C ILE A 252 -26.00 22.48 18.57
N PHE A 253 -26.10 21.15 18.67
CA PHE A 253 -26.97 20.50 19.64
C PHE A 253 -26.51 20.71 21.09
N LYS A 254 -25.20 20.65 21.34
CA LYS A 254 -24.60 20.89 22.66
C LYS A 254 -24.70 22.35 23.11
N ASN A 255 -24.70 23.30 22.17
CA ASN A 255 -24.97 24.71 22.47
C ASN A 255 -26.45 24.97 22.74
N LYS A 256 -27.37 24.25 22.08
CA LYS A 256 -28.81 24.36 22.33
C LYS A 256 -29.20 23.80 23.70
N THR A 257 -28.59 22.72 24.16
CA THR A 257 -28.82 22.16 25.51
C THR A 257 -28.22 23.01 26.63
N LYS A 258 -27.08 23.69 26.40
CA LYS A 258 -26.53 24.68 27.35
C LYS A 258 -27.42 25.92 27.50
N ASN A 259 -28.06 26.38 26.42
CA ASN A 259 -28.90 27.58 26.47
C ASN A 259 -30.27 27.33 27.13
N VAL A 260 -30.78 26.09 27.10
CA VAL A 260 -32.01 25.72 27.83
C VAL A 260 -31.77 25.61 29.34
N ASN A 261 -30.59 25.18 29.78
CA ASN A 261 -30.29 25.08 31.22
C ASN A 261 -29.96 26.42 31.89
N ASN A 262 -29.55 27.45 31.15
CA ASN A 262 -29.27 28.78 31.71
C ASN A 262 -30.51 29.67 31.87
N ASN A 263 -31.64 29.31 31.26
CA ASN A 263 -32.88 30.08 31.37
C ASN A 263 -33.78 29.64 32.55
N ASN A 264 -33.38 28.58 33.25
CA ASN A 264 -34.16 27.99 34.34
C ASN A 264 -33.63 28.34 35.75
N THR A 265 -32.56 29.15 35.84
CA THR A 265 -31.88 29.47 37.11
C THR A 265 -32.12 30.89 37.64
N THR A 266 -33.01 31.69 37.05
CA THR A 266 -33.23 33.09 37.46
C THR A 266 -34.56 33.38 38.18
N THR A 267 -35.36 32.36 38.57
CA THR A 267 -36.73 32.63 39.10
C THR A 267 -37.03 32.18 40.54
N THR A 268 -36.03 31.94 41.39
CA THR A 268 -36.31 31.53 42.79
C THR A 268 -35.23 31.99 43.76
N THR A 269 -35.27 33.25 44.22
CA THR A 269 -34.75 33.66 45.55
C THR A 269 -35.10 35.11 45.90
N THR A 270 -36.23 35.29 46.60
CA THR A 270 -36.59 36.42 47.51
C THR A 270 -37.96 36.02 48.07
N THR A 271 -38.24 35.81 49.37
CA THR A 271 -37.69 36.32 50.64
C THR A 271 -38.39 35.55 51.78
N THR A 272 -37.63 35.04 52.77
CA THR A 272 -38.20 34.64 54.07
C THR A 272 -37.21 34.94 55.20
N THR A 273 -37.45 36.02 55.92
CA THR A 273 -36.88 36.44 57.22
C THR A 273 -37.77 37.65 57.62
N THR A 274 -38.37 37.82 58.79
CA THR A 274 -38.06 37.40 60.16
C THR A 274 -39.29 37.72 61.03
N SER A 275 -39.44 37.01 62.13
CA SER A 275 -40.48 37.17 63.15
C SER A 275 -40.51 38.53 63.88
N SER A 276 -41.70 38.90 64.34
CA SER A 276 -42.03 39.55 65.64
C SER A 276 -41.40 40.90 66.02
N ASN A 277 -42.21 41.98 66.03
CA ASN A 277 -42.47 42.86 67.19
C ASN A 277 -43.50 43.93 66.80
N SER A 278 -44.69 43.92 67.40
CA SER A 278 -45.12 44.85 68.46
C SER A 278 -45.44 46.28 68.00
N GLU A 279 -46.73 46.61 68.14
CA GLU A 279 -47.25 47.86 68.72
C GLU A 279 -47.10 49.23 68.03
N ARG A 280 -48.23 49.95 68.11
CA ARG A 280 -48.45 51.41 68.07
C ARG A 280 -48.46 52.07 66.68
N LYS A 281 -49.63 52.48 66.19
CA LYS A 281 -50.48 53.64 66.56
C LYS A 281 -50.15 54.87 65.69
N SER A 282 -51.19 55.26 64.96
CA SER A 282 -51.62 56.64 64.72
C SER A 282 -50.84 57.56 63.79
N SER A 283 -51.66 58.10 62.87
CA SER A 283 -51.62 59.42 62.22
C SER A 283 -50.86 59.50 60.90
#